data_AF-A0A1J5S4S1-F1
#
_entry.id   AF-A0A1J5S4S1-F1
#
_cell.length_a   1.000
_cell.length_b   1.000
_cell.length_c   1.000
_cell.angle_alpha   90.00
_cell.angle_beta   90.00
_cell.angle_gamma   90.00
#
_symmetry.space_group_name_H-M   'P 1'
#
loop_
_entity.id
_entity.type
_entity.pdbx_description
1 polymer ?
#
loop_
_entity_poly.entity_id
_entity_poly.type
_entity_poly.pdbx_seq_one_letter_code
_entity_poly.pdbx_strand_id
1 'polypeptide(L)'
;MDLILLFHAFIQGLVEGATEFLPISSTGHLIITGDLLGFNDDKAKVFDIVIQLGAILAVCWEYRRKLIDTALHITNQHQGQTNQSQEFILKLAIAFLPAALLGLAFHAQIKAYLFSPLTVAVALIVGGVAILAIEQLPLKAKTVSIDSMSRKQALQVGFAQAAALIPGVSRAGATILGGMMFGLNRKTATEFSFLLAIPIMFAATAYDLLKSWKFLALEDFGMFAVGFITAFVSALVAIKFLLRFVATHNFKVFAWYRIALGLIVIWYFK
;
A
#
# COMPACT_ATOMS: atom_id res chain seq x y z
N MET A 1 4.16 -12.00 29.61
CA MET A 1 3.94 -11.18 28.40
C MET A 1 3.07 -10.01 28.83
N ASP A 2 3.49 -8.78 28.55
CA ASP A 2 2.74 -7.58 28.95
C ASP A 2 1.46 -7.46 28.12
N LEU A 3 0.30 -7.58 28.79
CA LEU A 3 -1.02 -7.52 28.14
C LEU A 3 -1.27 -6.16 27.48
N ILE A 4 -0.70 -5.08 28.03
CA ILE A 4 -0.83 -3.73 27.48
C ILE A 4 -0.10 -3.65 26.15
N LEU A 5 1.13 -4.18 26.10
CA LEU A 5 1.93 -4.24 24.87
C LEU A 5 1.24 -5.05 23.77
N LEU A 6 0.63 -6.20 24.11
CA LEU A 6 -0.12 -7.00 23.14
C LEU A 6 -1.37 -6.26 22.63
N PHE A 7 -2.02 -5.49 23.50
CA PHE A 7 -3.16 -4.67 23.10
C PHE A 7 -2.72 -3.54 22.16
N HIS A 8 -1.58 -2.88 22.42
CA HIS A 8 -1.02 -1.89 21.50
C HIS A 8 -0.72 -2.52 20.13
N ALA A 9 -0.09 -3.70 20.12
CA ALA A 9 0.19 -4.44 18.89
C ALA A 9 -1.10 -4.82 18.12
N PHE A 10 -2.14 -5.23 18.83
CA PHE A 10 -3.45 -5.51 18.24
C PHE A 10 -4.05 -4.26 17.58
N ILE A 11 -4.07 -3.11 18.27
CA ILE A 11 -4.61 -1.86 17.72
C ILE A 11 -3.82 -1.41 16.50
N GLN A 12 -2.49 -1.40 16.57
CA GLN A 12 -1.64 -1.03 15.42
C GLN A 12 -1.82 -1.97 14.24
N GLY A 13 -1.87 -3.29 14.48
CA GLY A 13 -2.17 -4.26 13.43
C GLY A 13 -3.54 -4.02 12.79
N LEU A 14 -4.57 -3.72 13.61
CA LEU A 14 -5.90 -3.40 13.10
C LEU A 14 -5.87 -2.17 12.19
N VAL A 15 -5.19 -1.11 12.62
CA VAL A 15 -5.02 0.15 11.88
C VAL A 15 -4.29 -0.08 10.57
N GLU A 16 -3.14 -0.75 10.59
CA GLU A 16 -2.36 -1.09 9.40
C GLU A 16 -3.24 -1.82 8.37
N GLY A 17 -3.82 -2.95 8.77
CA GLY A 17 -4.61 -3.75 7.83
C GLY A 17 -5.82 -3.01 7.27
N ALA A 18 -6.47 -2.15 8.08
CA ALA A 18 -7.63 -1.39 7.65
C ALA A 18 -7.28 -0.26 6.66
N THR A 19 -6.05 0.24 6.69
CA THR A 19 -5.68 1.50 6.02
C THR A 19 -4.67 1.31 4.89
N GLU A 20 -3.91 0.22 4.87
CA GLU A 20 -2.83 -0.03 3.89
C GLU A 20 -3.35 -0.08 2.44
N PHE A 21 -4.50 -0.72 2.23
CA PHE A 21 -5.08 -0.92 0.90
C PHE A 21 -6.14 0.12 0.52
N LEU A 22 -6.69 0.82 1.51
CA LEU A 22 -7.58 1.94 1.26
C LEU A 22 -6.74 3.15 0.81
N PRO A 23 -7.28 4.03 -0.06
CA PRO A 23 -6.53 5.19 -0.54
C PRO A 23 -6.43 6.31 0.53
N ILE A 24 -6.23 5.96 1.82
CA ILE A 24 -6.28 6.88 2.97
C ILE A 24 -4.96 7.01 3.74
N SER A 25 -3.92 6.24 3.36
CA SER A 25 -2.55 6.28 3.91
C SER A 25 -2.39 5.68 5.30
N SER A 26 -1.91 4.43 5.38
CA SER A 26 -1.51 3.75 6.62
C SER A 26 -0.52 4.55 7.46
N THR A 27 0.55 5.09 6.85
CA THR A 27 1.57 5.89 7.55
C THR A 27 1.00 7.02 8.40
N GLY A 28 -0.03 7.72 7.91
CA GLY A 28 -0.65 8.82 8.66
C GLY A 28 -1.43 8.35 9.88
N HIS A 29 -2.07 7.19 9.77
CA HIS A 29 -2.81 6.60 10.89
C HIS A 29 -1.85 6.02 11.92
N LEU A 30 -0.85 5.24 11.48
CA LEU A 30 0.13 4.61 12.37
C LEU A 30 0.91 5.64 13.20
N ILE A 31 1.26 6.79 12.63
CA ILE A 31 1.93 7.88 13.37
C ILE A 31 1.03 8.41 14.51
N ILE A 32 -0.25 8.66 14.23
CA ILE A 32 -1.19 9.17 15.24
C ILE A 32 -1.46 8.10 16.31
N THR A 33 -1.79 6.87 15.87
CA THR A 33 -2.12 5.79 16.81
C THR A 33 -0.91 5.35 17.61
N GLY A 34 0.29 5.40 17.02
CA GLY A 34 1.54 5.13 17.73
C GLY A 34 1.69 6.10 18.88
N ASP A 35 1.54 7.38 18.56
CA ASP A 35 1.74 8.44 19.53
C ASP A 35 0.74 8.40 20.68
N LEU A 36 -0.54 8.19 20.37
CA LEU A 36 -1.59 8.03 21.38
C LEU A 36 -1.38 6.81 22.28
N LEU A 37 -0.74 5.75 21.79
CA LEU A 37 -0.43 4.54 22.56
C LEU A 37 0.95 4.62 23.26
N GLY A 38 1.73 5.68 23.04
CA GLY A 38 3.12 5.76 23.47
C GLY A 38 4.02 4.70 22.83
N PHE A 39 3.65 4.20 21.64
CA PHE A 39 4.31 3.09 20.94
C PHE A 39 5.11 3.63 19.74
N ASN A 40 6.18 4.38 20.05
CA ASN A 40 6.91 5.22 19.09
C ASN A 40 8.42 5.00 19.03
N ASP A 41 8.93 4.00 19.74
CA ASP A 41 10.37 3.75 19.85
C ASP A 41 10.95 3.10 18.57
N ASP A 42 12.25 2.83 18.57
CA ASP A 42 12.88 2.18 17.42
C ASP A 42 12.36 0.75 17.20
N LYS A 43 11.85 0.08 18.25
CA LYS A 43 11.16 -1.21 18.12
C LYS A 43 9.82 -1.06 17.40
N ALA A 44 9.06 0.02 17.67
CA ALA A 44 7.80 0.31 16.98
C ALA A 44 8.00 0.47 15.46
N LYS A 45 9.10 1.07 15.01
CA LYS A 45 9.42 1.15 13.57
C LYS A 45 9.62 -0.22 12.93
N VAL A 46 10.28 -1.15 13.64
CA VAL A 46 10.44 -2.54 13.17
C VAL A 46 9.11 -3.28 13.23
N PHE A 47 8.28 -2.99 14.23
CA PHE A 47 6.94 -3.53 14.33
C PHE A 47 6.06 -3.11 13.16
N ASP A 48 6.07 -1.84 12.76
CA ASP A 48 5.33 -1.34 11.61
C ASP A 48 5.71 -2.09 10.32
N ILE A 49 6.99 -2.38 10.14
CA ILE A 49 7.50 -3.20 9.02
C ILE A 49 6.92 -4.62 9.07
N VAL A 50 6.84 -5.23 10.26
CA VAL A 50 6.31 -6.59 10.43
C VAL A 50 4.81 -6.65 10.20
N ILE A 51 4.02 -5.72 10.72
CA ILE A 51 2.57 -5.71 10.50
C ILE A 51 2.22 -5.46 9.03
N GLN A 52 3.03 -4.66 8.32
CA GLN A 52 2.89 -4.46 6.88
C GLN A 52 3.09 -5.77 6.11
N LEU A 53 4.01 -6.65 6.52
CA LEU A 53 4.10 -8.01 5.95
C LEU A 53 2.81 -8.80 6.13
N GLY A 54 2.18 -8.68 7.31
CA GLY A 54 0.88 -9.28 7.58
C GLY A 54 -0.18 -8.79 6.58
N ALA A 55 -0.23 -7.48 6.35
CA ALA A 55 -1.13 -6.88 5.36
C ALA A 55 -0.83 -7.34 3.92
N ILE A 56 0.45 -7.44 3.51
CA ILE A 56 0.84 -7.97 2.19
C ILE A 56 0.34 -9.41 2.00
N LEU A 57 0.51 -10.26 3.01
CA LEU A 57 0.07 -11.65 2.93
C LEU A 57 -1.44 -11.77 2.71
N ALA A 58 -2.24 -10.80 3.18
CA ALA A 58 -3.67 -10.78 2.89
C ALA A 58 -3.96 -10.65 1.38
N VAL A 59 -3.16 -9.87 0.65
CA VAL A 59 -3.24 -9.78 -0.82
C VAL A 59 -2.83 -11.11 -1.44
N CYS A 60 -1.70 -11.69 -1.00
CA CYS A 60 -1.24 -12.99 -1.50
C CYS A 60 -2.32 -14.06 -1.30
N TRP A 61 -3.01 -14.04 -0.17
CA TRP A 61 -4.11 -14.95 0.14
C TRP A 61 -5.34 -14.69 -0.73
N GLU A 62 -5.79 -13.44 -0.86
CA GLU A 62 -6.96 -13.09 -1.67
C GLU A 62 -6.74 -13.48 -3.14
N TYR A 63 -5.58 -13.18 -3.70
CA TYR A 63 -5.22 -13.48 -5.08
C TYR A 63 -4.49 -14.81 -5.27
N ARG A 64 -4.50 -15.71 -4.27
CA ARG A 64 -3.72 -16.97 -4.29
C ARG A 64 -3.94 -17.82 -5.53
N ARG A 65 -5.18 -17.91 -6.03
CA ARG A 65 -5.48 -18.67 -7.25
C ARG A 65 -4.75 -18.06 -8.45
N LYS A 66 -4.91 -16.75 -8.68
CA LYS A 66 -4.20 -16.04 -9.75
C LYS A 66 -2.68 -16.16 -9.63
N LEU A 67 -2.14 -16.07 -8.42
CA LEU A 67 -0.69 -16.19 -8.19
C LEU A 67 -0.18 -17.61 -8.44
N ILE A 68 -0.90 -18.63 -7.96
CA ILE A 68 -0.58 -20.04 -8.20
C ILE A 68 -0.69 -20.35 -9.70
N ASP A 69 -1.77 -19.96 -10.36
CA ASP A 69 -1.97 -20.14 -11.80
C ASP A 69 -0.85 -19.45 -12.60
N THR A 70 -0.46 -18.25 -12.20
CA THR A 70 0.68 -17.54 -12.80
C THR A 70 1.97 -18.34 -12.65
N ALA A 71 2.26 -18.84 -11.45
CA ALA A 71 3.47 -19.61 -11.15
C ALA A 71 3.52 -20.95 -11.89
N LEU A 72 2.40 -21.68 -11.97
CA LEU A 72 2.32 -22.97 -12.65
C LEU A 72 2.45 -22.84 -14.17
N HIS A 73 1.98 -21.73 -14.75
CA HIS A 73 1.96 -21.54 -16.20
C HIS A 73 3.06 -20.61 -16.73
N ILE A 74 3.99 -20.15 -15.89
CA ILE A 74 5.06 -19.23 -16.31
C ILE A 74 6.01 -19.83 -17.36
N THR A 75 6.24 -21.14 -17.30
CA THR A 75 7.13 -21.88 -18.22
C THR A 75 6.40 -22.42 -19.45
N ASN A 76 5.07 -22.41 -19.47
CA ASN A 76 4.30 -22.91 -20.60
C ASN A 76 4.47 -22.01 -21.81
N GLN A 77 5.17 -22.48 -22.85
CA GLN A 77 5.22 -21.80 -24.13
C GLN A 77 4.31 -22.52 -25.12
N HIS A 78 3.24 -21.84 -25.53
CA HIS A 78 2.48 -22.24 -26.72
C HIS A 78 3.04 -21.51 -27.93
N GLN A 79 3.46 -22.26 -28.93
CA GLN A 79 4.07 -21.74 -30.15
C GLN A 79 3.11 -20.74 -30.82
N GLY A 80 3.54 -19.47 -30.90
CA GLY A 80 2.76 -18.39 -31.53
C GLY A 80 1.78 -17.63 -30.63
N GLN A 81 1.68 -17.92 -29.32
CA GLN A 81 0.83 -17.18 -28.39
C GLN A 81 1.62 -16.50 -27.26
N THR A 82 1.22 -15.28 -26.90
CA THR A 82 1.76 -14.56 -25.76
C THR A 82 1.33 -15.24 -24.46
N ASN A 83 2.29 -15.69 -23.65
CA ASN A 83 2.02 -16.25 -22.34
C ASN A 83 1.50 -15.15 -21.39
N GLN A 84 0.25 -15.27 -20.96
CA GLN A 84 -0.41 -14.29 -20.10
C GLN A 84 0.24 -14.16 -18.71
N SER A 85 0.75 -15.26 -18.15
CA SER A 85 1.47 -15.27 -16.86
C SER A 85 2.77 -14.49 -16.95
N GLN A 86 3.54 -14.67 -18.04
CA GLN A 86 4.77 -13.91 -18.29
C GLN A 86 4.46 -12.42 -18.50
N GLU A 87 3.43 -12.08 -19.27
CA GLU A 87 3.00 -10.69 -19.45
C GLU A 87 2.55 -10.04 -18.15
N PHE A 88 1.83 -10.77 -17.30
CA PHE A 88 1.41 -10.27 -16.01
C PHE A 88 2.60 -9.93 -15.11
N ILE A 89 3.59 -10.84 -15.01
CA ILE A 89 4.82 -10.59 -14.25
C ILE A 89 5.61 -9.43 -14.84
N LEU A 90 5.74 -9.36 -16.18
CA LEU A 90 6.43 -8.27 -16.86
C LEU A 90 5.76 -6.92 -16.56
N LYS A 91 4.42 -6.84 -16.59
CA LYS A 91 3.68 -5.61 -16.25
C LYS A 91 3.91 -5.22 -14.79
N LEU A 92 3.91 -6.16 -13.84
CA LEU A 92 4.24 -5.87 -12.44
C LEU A 92 5.68 -5.36 -12.30
N ALA A 93 6.65 -5.98 -12.98
CA ALA A 93 8.04 -5.54 -12.96
C ALA A 93 8.18 -4.12 -13.54
N ILE A 94 7.55 -3.84 -14.68
CA ILE A 94 7.54 -2.51 -15.32
C ILE A 94 6.95 -1.45 -14.38
N ALA A 95 5.84 -1.76 -13.69
CA ALA A 95 5.20 -0.83 -12.77
C ALA A 95 5.97 -0.66 -11.46
N PHE A 96 6.74 -1.67 -11.04
CA PHE A 96 7.60 -1.62 -9.85
C PHE A 96 8.82 -0.72 -10.06
N LEU A 97 9.42 -0.76 -11.25
CA LEU A 97 10.71 -0.12 -11.54
C LEU A 97 10.81 1.38 -11.17
N PRO A 98 9.87 2.28 -11.56
CA PRO A 98 10.05 3.70 -11.30
C PRO A 98 10.15 4.02 -9.80
N ALA A 99 9.24 3.47 -8.99
CA ALA A 99 9.24 3.68 -7.55
C ALA A 99 10.43 3.00 -6.86
N ALA A 100 10.84 1.81 -7.31
CA ALA A 100 12.00 1.10 -6.75
C ALA A 100 13.32 1.84 -7.02
N LEU A 101 13.52 2.33 -8.25
CA LEU A 101 14.73 3.06 -8.62
C LEU A 101 14.83 4.41 -7.88
N LEU A 102 13.73 5.18 -7.86
CA LEU A 102 13.68 6.44 -7.15
C LEU A 102 13.78 6.24 -5.62
N GLY A 103 13.12 5.21 -5.09
CA GLY A 103 13.20 4.85 -3.68
C GLY A 103 14.62 4.50 -3.25
N LEU A 104 15.34 3.69 -4.04
CA LEU A 104 16.75 3.36 -3.77
C LEU A 104 17.67 4.58 -3.91
N ALA A 105 17.50 5.39 -4.96
CA ALA A 105 18.35 6.55 -5.23
C ALA A 105 18.20 7.66 -4.18
N PHE A 106 16.99 7.83 -3.62
CA PHE A 106 16.66 8.93 -2.72
C PHE A 106 16.30 8.49 -1.29
N HIS A 107 16.54 7.22 -0.91
CA HIS A 107 16.13 6.67 0.39
C HIS A 107 16.58 7.53 1.58
N ALA A 108 17.85 7.95 1.60
CA ALA A 108 18.42 8.74 2.69
C ALA A 108 17.77 10.13 2.79
N GLN A 109 17.54 10.78 1.65
CA GLN A 109 16.95 12.10 1.55
C GLN A 109 15.46 12.06 1.94
N ILE A 110 14.72 11.06 1.46
CA ILE A 110 13.33 10.85 1.85
C ILE A 110 13.24 10.70 3.37
N LYS A 111 14.07 9.84 3.97
CA LYS A 111 14.09 9.61 5.42
C LYS A 111 14.46 10.87 6.21
N ALA A 112 15.41 11.67 5.72
CA ALA A 112 15.88 12.86 6.40
C ALA A 112 14.88 14.04 6.34
N TYR A 113 14.21 14.24 5.21
CA TYR A 113 13.45 15.47 4.95
C TYR A 113 11.93 15.29 4.90
N LEU A 114 11.44 14.07 4.65
CA LEU A 114 10.01 13.84 4.40
C LEU A 114 9.29 13.08 5.51
N PHE A 115 10.02 12.46 6.45
CA PHE A 115 9.43 11.77 7.60
C PHE A 115 9.18 12.75 8.75
N SER A 116 8.18 13.62 8.58
CA SER A 116 7.66 14.48 9.65
C SER A 116 6.13 14.43 9.71
N PRO A 117 5.50 14.62 10.89
CA PRO A 117 4.05 14.67 10.99
C PRO A 117 3.42 15.73 10.07
N LEU A 118 4.09 16.89 9.92
CA LEU A 118 3.64 17.95 9.02
C LEU A 118 3.65 17.51 7.55
N THR A 119 4.72 16.86 7.08
CA THR A 119 4.80 16.35 5.71
C THR A 119 3.68 15.36 5.43
N VAL A 120 3.44 14.43 6.37
CA VAL A 120 2.38 13.43 6.27
C VAL A 120 1.00 14.08 6.22
N ALA A 121 0.76 15.09 7.04
CA ALA A 121 -0.50 15.82 7.06
C ALA A 121 -0.78 16.57 5.75
N VAL A 122 0.23 17.25 5.22
CA VAL A 122 0.13 17.94 3.92
C VAL A 122 -0.13 16.93 2.81
N ALA A 123 0.57 15.80 2.80
CA ALA A 123 0.35 14.73 1.83
C ALA A 123 -1.04 14.08 1.93
N LEU A 124 -1.60 13.96 3.14
CA LEU A 124 -2.98 13.53 3.35
C LEU A 124 -3.96 14.49 2.66
N ILE A 125 -3.85 15.78 2.95
CA ILE A 125 -4.72 16.83 2.39
C ILE A 125 -4.58 16.92 0.87
N VAL A 126 -3.35 17.03 0.36
CA VAL A 126 -3.07 17.12 -1.09
C VAL A 126 -3.56 15.87 -1.80
N GLY A 127 -3.33 14.68 -1.24
CA GLY A 127 -3.85 13.43 -1.80
C GLY A 127 -5.38 13.39 -1.82
N GLY A 128 -6.05 13.92 -0.78
CA GLY A 128 -7.50 14.05 -0.76
C GLY A 128 -8.02 15.01 -1.84
N VAL A 129 -7.41 16.19 -1.98
CA VAL A 129 -7.74 17.14 -3.04
C VAL A 129 -7.51 16.52 -4.43
N ALA A 130 -6.42 15.78 -4.62
CA ALA A 130 -6.13 15.09 -5.87
C ALA A 130 -7.21 14.04 -6.21
N ILE A 131 -7.68 13.25 -5.23
CA ILE A 131 -8.79 12.31 -5.45
C ILE A 131 -10.06 13.07 -5.89
N LEU A 132 -10.42 14.16 -5.21
CA LEU A 132 -11.60 14.96 -5.57
C LEU A 132 -11.49 15.54 -6.98
N ALA A 133 -10.31 16.00 -7.39
CA ALA A 133 -10.06 16.54 -8.72
C ALA A 133 -10.15 15.46 -9.80
N ILE A 134 -9.50 14.31 -9.60
CA ILE A 134 -9.48 13.20 -10.56
C ILE A 134 -10.89 12.59 -10.74
N GLU A 135 -11.66 12.48 -9.66
CA GLU A 135 -13.05 11.99 -9.71
C GLU A 135 -14.03 12.91 -10.46
N GLN A 136 -13.64 14.16 -10.75
CA GLN A 136 -14.44 15.08 -11.57
C GLN A 136 -14.08 15.01 -13.06
N LEU A 137 -12.97 14.37 -13.41
CA LEU A 137 -12.56 14.25 -14.81
C LEU A 137 -13.45 13.25 -15.54
N PRO A 138 -13.84 13.50 -16.82
CA PRO A 138 -14.59 12.56 -17.64
C PRO A 138 -13.67 11.43 -18.16
N LEU A 139 -13.15 10.61 -17.25
CA LEU A 139 -12.20 9.54 -17.55
C LEU A 139 -12.86 8.44 -18.38
N LYS A 140 -12.27 8.13 -19.53
CA LYS A 140 -12.70 7.03 -20.40
C LYS A 140 -12.02 5.73 -19.97
N ALA A 141 -12.71 4.91 -19.20
CA ALA A 141 -12.23 3.59 -18.81
C ALA A 141 -12.32 2.59 -19.99
N LYS A 142 -11.19 2.38 -20.67
CA LYS A 142 -11.10 1.45 -21.82
C LYS A 142 -10.58 0.07 -21.42
N THR A 143 -9.81 -0.01 -20.34
CA THR A 143 -9.20 -1.25 -19.85
C THR A 143 -10.00 -1.75 -18.65
N VAL A 144 -10.60 -2.93 -18.78
CA VAL A 144 -11.55 -3.49 -17.80
C VAL A 144 -11.07 -4.79 -17.15
N SER A 145 -9.84 -5.23 -17.48
CA SER A 145 -9.18 -6.38 -16.85
C SER A 145 -7.68 -6.16 -16.79
N ILE A 146 -7.01 -6.82 -15.83
CA ILE A 146 -5.54 -6.77 -15.71
C ILE A 146 -4.88 -7.33 -16.98
N ASP A 147 -5.49 -8.35 -17.59
CA ASP A 147 -4.89 -9.04 -18.72
C ASP A 147 -4.90 -8.15 -19.98
N SER A 148 -5.91 -7.27 -20.12
CA SER A 148 -5.99 -6.26 -21.19
C SER A 148 -5.17 -4.99 -20.93
N MET A 149 -4.54 -4.87 -19.75
CA MET A 149 -3.66 -3.74 -19.43
C MET A 149 -2.42 -3.74 -20.31
N SER A 150 -2.08 -2.60 -20.90
CA SER A 150 -0.87 -2.46 -21.71
C SER A 150 0.38 -2.26 -20.84
N ARG A 151 1.56 -2.63 -21.37
CA ARG A 151 2.85 -2.34 -20.71
C ARG A 151 3.07 -0.83 -20.50
N LYS A 152 2.55 0.00 -21.42
CA LYS A 152 2.55 1.47 -21.28
C LYS A 152 1.77 1.93 -20.04
N GLN A 153 0.54 1.41 -19.86
CA GLN A 153 -0.25 1.71 -18.66
C GLN A 153 0.47 1.24 -17.40
N ALA A 154 1.17 0.10 -17.44
CA ALA A 154 1.92 -0.40 -16.29
C ALA A 154 3.04 0.57 -15.89
N LEU A 155 3.81 1.06 -16.86
CA LEU A 155 4.85 2.06 -16.64
C LEU A 155 4.27 3.37 -16.08
N GLN A 156 3.15 3.83 -16.64
CA GLN A 156 2.48 5.05 -16.17
C GLN A 156 1.97 4.91 -14.72
N VAL A 157 1.40 3.76 -14.35
CA VAL A 157 1.05 3.45 -12.96
C VAL A 157 2.29 3.43 -12.07
N GLY A 158 3.42 2.91 -12.55
CA GLY A 158 4.68 2.95 -11.82
C GLY A 158 5.19 4.36 -11.54
N PHE A 159 5.07 5.28 -12.50
CA PHE A 159 5.38 6.70 -12.26
C PHE A 159 4.40 7.33 -11.26
N ALA A 160 3.11 7.00 -11.32
CA ALA A 160 2.17 7.43 -10.30
C ALA A 160 2.56 6.89 -8.91
N GLN A 161 2.98 5.62 -8.83
CA GLN A 161 3.47 4.99 -7.59
C GLN A 161 4.67 5.72 -7.00
N ALA A 162 5.53 6.33 -7.81
CA ALA A 162 6.67 7.09 -7.29
C ALA A 162 6.25 8.27 -6.39
N ALA A 163 5.05 8.83 -6.57
CA ALA A 163 4.52 9.84 -5.66
C ALA A 163 4.33 9.31 -4.23
N ALA A 164 4.15 7.99 -4.07
CA ALA A 164 4.00 7.34 -2.77
C ALA A 164 5.30 7.25 -1.97
N LEU A 165 6.44 7.63 -2.57
CA LEU A 165 7.70 7.81 -1.83
C LEU A 165 7.63 8.97 -0.83
N ILE A 166 6.68 9.89 -1.00
CA ILE A 166 6.38 10.93 -0.02
C ILE A 166 5.46 10.33 1.06
N PRO A 167 5.90 10.28 2.34
CA PRO A 167 5.09 9.77 3.44
C PRO A 167 3.74 10.50 3.52
N GLY A 168 2.65 9.74 3.63
CA GLY A 168 1.28 10.28 3.69
C GLY A 168 0.52 10.32 2.37
N VAL A 169 1.16 10.16 1.21
CA VAL A 169 0.45 10.20 -0.10
C VAL A 169 -0.52 9.03 -0.28
N SER A 170 -0.33 7.90 0.42
CA SER A 170 -0.94 6.59 0.16
C SER A 170 -0.52 6.01 -1.19
N ARG A 171 0.18 4.89 -1.12
CA ARG A 171 0.56 4.11 -2.29
C ARG A 171 -0.66 3.60 -3.05
N ALA A 172 -1.66 3.04 -2.37
CA ALA A 172 -2.91 2.63 -2.98
C ALA A 172 -3.63 3.81 -3.67
N GLY A 173 -3.67 4.99 -3.04
CA GLY A 173 -4.22 6.20 -3.66
C GLY A 173 -3.51 6.56 -4.97
N ALA A 174 -2.18 6.64 -4.94
CA ALA A 174 -1.37 7.03 -6.10
C ALA A 174 -1.53 6.07 -7.29
N THR A 175 -1.46 4.76 -7.06
CA THR A 175 -1.55 3.75 -8.13
C THR A 175 -2.97 3.59 -8.68
N ILE A 176 -4.00 3.62 -7.83
CA ILE A 176 -5.39 3.46 -8.26
C ILE A 176 -5.82 4.67 -9.09
N LEU A 177 -5.60 5.89 -8.55
CA LEU A 177 -6.01 7.13 -9.21
C LEU A 177 -5.19 7.37 -10.47
N GLY A 178 -3.87 7.11 -10.42
CA GLY A 178 -3.02 7.11 -11.60
C GLY A 178 -3.53 6.12 -12.66
N GLY A 179 -3.84 4.88 -12.27
CA GLY A 179 -4.41 3.89 -13.18
C GLY A 179 -5.70 4.37 -13.85
N MET A 180 -6.61 4.97 -13.07
CA MET A 180 -7.84 5.55 -13.62
C MET A 180 -7.55 6.64 -14.65
N MET A 181 -6.61 7.54 -14.36
CA MET A 181 -6.19 8.59 -15.30
C MET A 181 -5.61 8.01 -16.60
N PHE A 182 -4.98 6.84 -16.54
CA PHE A 182 -4.42 6.13 -17.70
C PHE A 182 -5.41 5.15 -18.36
N GLY A 183 -6.69 5.23 -18.01
CA GLY A 183 -7.79 4.55 -18.71
C GLY A 183 -8.16 3.16 -18.17
N LEU A 184 -7.66 2.78 -16.99
CA LEU A 184 -8.17 1.62 -16.25
C LEU A 184 -9.51 1.96 -15.60
N ASN A 185 -10.45 1.01 -15.59
CA ASN A 185 -11.62 1.16 -14.73
C ASN A 185 -11.21 1.05 -13.24
N ARG A 186 -12.06 1.54 -12.33
CA ARG A 186 -11.76 1.57 -10.88
C ARG A 186 -11.40 0.18 -10.35
N LYS A 187 -12.18 -0.84 -10.72
CA LYS A 187 -11.96 -2.22 -10.28
C LYS A 187 -10.57 -2.72 -10.68
N THR A 188 -10.21 -2.63 -11.97
CA THR A 188 -8.93 -3.08 -12.49
C THR A 188 -7.76 -2.27 -11.93
N ALA A 189 -7.92 -0.95 -11.76
CA ALA A 189 -6.91 -0.12 -11.12
C ALA A 189 -6.66 -0.55 -9.66
N THR A 190 -7.73 -0.85 -8.90
CA THR A 190 -7.65 -1.39 -7.54
C THR A 190 -6.98 -2.76 -7.51
N GLU A 191 -7.41 -3.71 -8.33
CA GLU A 191 -6.82 -5.06 -8.37
C GLU A 191 -5.33 -5.01 -8.76
N PHE A 192 -4.98 -4.20 -9.77
CA PHE A 192 -3.58 -4.04 -10.17
C PHE A 192 -2.74 -3.35 -9.09
N SER A 193 -3.28 -2.34 -8.40
CA SER A 193 -2.64 -1.70 -7.25
C SER A 193 -2.32 -2.70 -6.14
N PHE A 194 -3.26 -3.60 -5.83
CA PHE A 194 -3.07 -4.64 -4.83
C PHE A 194 -1.98 -5.63 -5.26
N LEU A 195 -1.99 -6.09 -6.51
CA LEU A 195 -0.95 -7.01 -7.00
C LEU A 195 0.42 -6.35 -7.09
N LEU A 196 0.49 -5.05 -7.44
CA LEU A 196 1.72 -4.26 -7.44
C LEU A 196 2.27 -4.03 -6.03
N ALA A 197 1.39 -4.04 -5.02
CA ALA A 197 1.76 -3.98 -3.61
C ALA A 197 2.75 -5.06 -3.20
N ILE A 198 2.58 -6.27 -3.76
CA ILE A 198 3.35 -7.45 -3.39
C ILE A 198 4.86 -7.18 -3.60
N PRO A 199 5.37 -6.97 -4.83
CA PRO A 199 6.80 -6.77 -5.03
C PRO A 199 7.33 -5.50 -4.37
N ILE A 200 6.55 -4.40 -4.35
CA ILE A 200 7.03 -3.13 -3.79
C ILE A 200 7.21 -3.20 -2.28
N MET A 201 6.22 -3.75 -1.57
CA MET A 201 6.26 -3.82 -0.12
C MET A 201 7.20 -4.94 0.35
N PHE A 202 7.26 -6.10 -0.33
CA PHE A 202 8.29 -7.09 0.00
C PHE A 202 9.70 -6.52 -0.16
N ALA A 203 9.98 -5.76 -1.21
CA ALA A 203 11.27 -5.11 -1.40
C ALA A 203 11.57 -4.08 -0.30
N ALA A 204 10.62 -3.20 0.01
CA ALA A 204 10.76 -2.18 1.04
C ALA A 204 10.96 -2.80 2.43
N THR A 205 10.09 -3.73 2.82
CA THR A 205 10.19 -4.44 4.09
C THR A 205 11.50 -5.22 4.20
N ALA A 206 11.89 -5.99 3.17
CA ALA A 206 13.15 -6.72 3.21
C ALA A 206 14.34 -5.78 3.41
N TYR A 207 14.35 -4.64 2.70
CA TYR A 207 15.40 -3.63 2.83
C TYR A 207 15.47 -3.02 4.23
N ASP A 208 14.32 -2.63 4.81
CA ASP A 208 14.28 -1.98 6.12
C ASP A 208 14.53 -2.98 7.26
N LEU A 209 14.07 -4.23 7.12
CA LEU A 209 14.33 -5.31 8.08
C LEU A 209 15.82 -5.68 8.11
N LEU A 210 16.48 -5.76 6.95
CA LEU A 210 17.94 -6.01 6.87
C LEU A 210 18.76 -4.92 7.56
N LYS A 211 18.26 -3.68 7.63
CA LYS A 211 18.91 -2.58 8.37
C LYS A 211 18.60 -2.59 9.86
N SER A 212 17.47 -3.17 10.26
CA SER A 212 16.90 -3.04 11.60
C SER A 212 16.87 -4.36 12.38
N TRP A 213 17.43 -5.44 11.83
CA TRP A 213 17.40 -6.79 12.42
C TRP A 213 17.98 -6.86 13.84
N LYS A 214 18.91 -5.96 14.20
CA LYS A 214 19.53 -5.89 15.53
C LYS A 214 18.54 -5.54 16.65
N PHE A 215 17.40 -4.95 16.29
CA PHE A 215 16.33 -4.62 17.24
C PHE A 215 15.33 -5.77 17.44
N LEU A 216 15.50 -6.90 16.73
CA LEU A 216 14.68 -8.08 16.93
C LEU A 216 15.21 -8.91 18.10
N ALA A 217 14.46 -8.97 19.19
CA ALA A 217 14.72 -9.87 20.31
C ALA A 217 13.66 -10.97 20.38
N LEU A 218 14.03 -12.18 20.84
CA LEU A 218 13.10 -13.31 20.96
C LEU A 218 11.94 -13.01 21.93
N GLU A 219 12.17 -12.15 22.91
CA GLU A 219 11.15 -11.67 23.85
C GLU A 219 10.02 -10.88 23.18
N ASP A 220 10.28 -10.25 22.03
CA ASP A 220 9.31 -9.43 21.30
C ASP A 220 8.44 -10.27 20.32
N PHE A 221 8.72 -11.58 20.19
CA PHE A 221 8.04 -12.45 19.22
C PHE A 221 6.51 -12.45 19.40
N GLY A 222 6.02 -12.44 20.65
CA GLY A 222 4.59 -12.41 20.93
C GLY A 222 3.91 -11.13 20.44
N MET A 223 4.56 -9.98 20.62
CA MET A 223 4.07 -8.68 20.14
C MET A 223 3.99 -8.68 18.61
N PHE A 224 5.08 -9.05 17.93
CA PHE A 224 5.12 -9.14 16.47
C PHE A 224 4.06 -10.10 15.91
N ALA A 225 3.88 -11.28 16.52
CA ALA A 225 2.89 -12.25 16.07
C ALA A 225 1.45 -11.72 16.17
N VAL A 226 1.09 -11.06 17.28
CA VAL A 226 -0.25 -10.47 17.46
C VAL A 226 -0.50 -9.38 16.43
N GLY A 227 0.45 -8.44 16.26
CA GLY A 227 0.32 -7.38 15.27
C GLY A 227 0.17 -7.92 13.85
N PHE A 228 1.04 -8.85 13.47
CA PHE A 228 1.05 -9.48 12.15
C PHE A 228 -0.26 -10.19 11.82
N ILE A 229 -0.75 -11.04 12.73
CA ILE A 229 -2.01 -11.78 12.52
C ILE A 229 -3.18 -10.82 12.44
N THR A 230 -3.20 -9.79 13.30
CA THR A 230 -4.28 -8.79 13.30
C THR A 230 -4.28 -7.97 12.01
N ALA A 231 -3.11 -7.52 11.54
CA ALA A 231 -2.97 -6.81 10.27
C ALA A 231 -3.39 -7.68 9.08
N PHE A 232 -3.01 -8.96 9.05
CA PHE A 232 -3.45 -9.90 8.03
C PHE A 232 -4.97 -10.02 7.97
N VAL A 233 -5.63 -10.27 9.11
CA VAL A 233 -7.10 -10.42 9.15
C VAL A 233 -7.79 -9.11 8.82
N SER A 234 -7.33 -7.99 9.36
CA SER A 234 -7.88 -6.66 9.09
C SER A 234 -7.76 -6.30 7.60
N ALA A 235 -6.60 -6.56 6.99
CA ALA A 235 -6.36 -6.35 5.56
C ALA A 235 -7.26 -7.23 4.68
N LEU A 236 -7.51 -8.49 5.04
CA LEU A 236 -8.45 -9.34 4.29
C LEU A 236 -9.86 -8.73 4.27
N VAL A 237 -10.32 -8.16 5.39
CA VAL A 237 -11.60 -7.47 5.46
C VAL A 237 -11.57 -6.20 4.60
N ALA A 238 -10.51 -5.40 4.72
CA ALA A 238 -10.35 -4.14 4.01
C ALA A 238 -10.28 -4.31 2.48
N ILE A 239 -9.54 -5.31 1.99
CA ILE A 239 -9.43 -5.65 0.56
C ILE A 239 -10.80 -6.05 0.00
N LYS A 240 -11.51 -6.96 0.68
CA LYS A 240 -12.84 -7.41 0.26
C LYS A 240 -13.86 -6.29 0.29
N PHE A 241 -13.79 -5.44 1.32
CA PHE A 241 -14.61 -4.23 1.40
C PHE A 241 -14.34 -3.31 0.21
N LEU A 242 -13.07 -2.96 -0.06
CA LEU A 242 -12.74 -2.01 -1.10
C LEU A 242 -13.12 -2.53 -2.49
N LEU A 243 -12.87 -3.81 -2.79
CA LEU A 243 -13.28 -4.42 -4.07
C LEU A 243 -14.79 -4.36 -4.30
N ARG A 244 -15.60 -4.56 -3.25
CA ARG A 244 -17.07 -4.40 -3.34
C ARG A 244 -17.46 -2.94 -3.46
N PHE A 245 -16.82 -2.05 -2.71
CA PHE A 245 -17.11 -0.62 -2.70
C PHE A 245 -16.89 0.01 -4.08
N VAL A 246 -15.74 -0.25 -4.71
CA VAL A 246 -15.37 0.37 -6.01
C VAL A 246 -16.21 -0.14 -7.19
N ALA A 247 -17.00 -1.19 -6.99
CA ALA A 247 -17.93 -1.67 -8.00
C ALA A 247 -19.13 -0.73 -8.18
N THR A 248 -19.51 0.02 -7.13
CA THR A 248 -20.72 0.85 -7.12
C THR A 248 -20.49 2.29 -6.64
N HIS A 249 -19.33 2.61 -6.07
CA HIS A 249 -19.04 3.91 -5.49
C HIS A 249 -17.76 4.55 -6.08
N ASN A 250 -17.63 5.86 -5.87
CA ASN A 250 -16.44 6.65 -6.20
C ASN A 250 -15.57 6.91 -4.95
N PHE A 251 -14.37 7.44 -5.13
CA PHE A 251 -13.42 7.64 -4.03
C PHE A 251 -13.62 8.94 -3.22
N LYS A 252 -14.67 9.74 -3.48
CA LYS A 252 -14.86 11.06 -2.85
C LYS A 252 -14.96 10.97 -1.32
N VAL A 253 -15.57 9.91 -0.78
CA VAL A 253 -15.67 9.71 0.69
C VAL A 253 -14.28 9.57 1.32
N PHE A 254 -13.39 8.78 0.72
CA PHE A 254 -12.01 8.65 1.18
C PHE A 254 -11.24 9.96 1.05
N ALA A 255 -11.54 10.75 0.03
CA ALA A 255 -10.91 12.05 -0.18
C ALA A 255 -11.20 13.03 0.96
N TRP A 256 -12.48 13.17 1.34
CA TRP A 256 -12.88 14.01 2.47
C TRP A 256 -12.32 13.48 3.79
N TYR A 257 -12.33 12.16 3.98
CA TYR A 257 -11.71 11.53 5.12
C TYR A 257 -10.22 11.89 5.26
N ARG A 258 -9.44 11.81 4.17
CA ARG A 258 -8.03 12.20 4.17
C ARG A 258 -7.82 13.67 4.52
N ILE A 259 -8.64 14.56 3.97
CA ILE A 259 -8.53 16.00 4.24
C ILE A 259 -8.79 16.25 5.72
N ALA A 260 -9.86 15.67 6.28
CA ALA A 260 -10.18 15.77 7.70
C ALA A 260 -9.05 15.20 8.57
N LEU A 261 -8.53 14.02 8.24
CA LEU A 261 -7.42 13.41 8.97
C LEU A 261 -6.16 14.27 8.93
N GLY A 262 -5.78 14.82 7.77
CA GLY A 262 -4.62 15.69 7.66
C GLY A 262 -4.78 16.98 8.49
N LEU A 263 -5.99 17.56 8.55
CA LEU A 263 -6.27 18.69 9.44
C LEU A 263 -6.14 18.29 10.92
N ILE A 264 -6.61 17.09 11.30
CA ILE A 264 -6.45 16.55 12.65
C ILE A 264 -4.97 16.34 12.99
N VAL A 265 -4.16 15.80 12.07
CA VAL A 265 -2.71 15.62 12.28
C VAL A 265 -2.04 16.98 12.51
N ILE A 266 -2.36 18.00 11.72
CA ILE A 266 -1.83 19.37 11.92
C ILE A 266 -2.23 19.91 13.28
N TRP A 267 -3.46 19.69 13.71
CA TRP A 267 -3.94 20.19 15.00
C TRP A 267 -3.31 19.45 16.19
N TYR A 268 -3.15 18.13 16.08
CA TYR A 268 -2.65 17.27 17.15
C TYR A 268 -1.13 17.40 17.38
N PHE A 269 -0.33 17.46 16.31
CA PHE A 269 1.14 17.58 16.39
C PHE A 269 1.66 19.02 16.39
N LYS A 270 0.78 20.00 16.59
CA LYS A 270 1.13 21.43 16.61
C LYS A 270 1.65 21.90 17.96
#